data_AF-A0A925DNH3-F1
#
_entry.id   AF-A0A925DNH3-F1
#
_cell.length_a   1.000
_cell.length_b   1.000
_cell.length_c   1.000
_cell.angle_alpha   90.00
_cell.angle_beta   90.00
_cell.angle_gamma   90.00
#
_symmetry.space_group_name_H-M   'P 1'
#
loop_
_entity.id
_entity.type
_entity.pdbx_description
1 polymer ?
#
loop_
_entity_poly.entity_id
_entity_poly.type
_entity_poly.pdbx_seq_one_letter_code
_entity_poly.pdbx_strand_id
1 'polypeptide(L)'
;MAGAFFIEGNFKKADKKVLWNFMKGWIKSTDNWAHSDGLSCYYTKILEEHEELVFPQLKKWNTSKNLWERRQSLVSLMYYQRTKRK
;
A
#
# COMPACT_ATOMS: atom_id res chain seq x y z
N MET A 1 -8.13 -11.11 8.17
CA MET A 1 -6.93 -11.38 9.00
C MET A 1 -5.90 -12.32 8.37
N ALA A 2 -6.25 -13.38 7.64
CA ALA A 2 -5.25 -14.32 7.07
C ALA A 2 -4.20 -13.69 6.12
N GLY A 3 -4.59 -12.71 5.29
CA GLY A 3 -3.66 -12.04 4.36
C GLY A 3 -2.57 -11.22 5.03
N ALA A 4 -2.85 -10.58 6.18
CA ALA A 4 -1.88 -9.75 6.89
C ALA A 4 -0.72 -10.59 7.45
N PHE A 5 -1.01 -11.74 8.07
CA PHE A 5 0.00 -12.65 8.60
C PHE A 5 0.90 -13.25 7.50
N PHE A 6 0.34 -13.55 6.33
CA PHE A 6 1.12 -14.03 5.19
C PHE A 6 2.19 -13.01 4.78
N ILE A 7 1.85 -11.72 4.80
CA ILE A 7 2.78 -10.66 4.42
C ILE A 7 3.87 -10.47 5.47
N GLU A 8 3.54 -10.42 6.75
CA GLU A 8 4.55 -10.18 7.79
C GLU A 8 5.71 -11.20 7.75
N GLY A 9 5.41 -12.48 7.54
CA GLY A 9 6.42 -13.53 7.42
C GLY A 9 7.21 -13.52 6.10
N ASN A 10 6.60 -13.05 5.01
CA ASN A 10 7.16 -13.19 3.66
C ASN A 10 7.64 -11.86 3.03
N PHE A 11 7.28 -10.71 3.58
CA PHE A 11 7.54 -9.41 2.95
C PHE A 11 9.02 -9.17 2.68
N LYS A 12 9.91 -9.63 3.56
CA LYS A 12 11.37 -9.48 3.38
C LYS A 12 11.95 -10.39 2.28
N LYS A 13 11.34 -11.54 2.02
CA LYS A 13 11.88 -12.58 1.13
C LYS A 13 11.22 -12.57 -0.25
N ALA A 14 9.97 -12.11 -0.33
CA ALA A 14 9.20 -12.12 -1.55
C ALA A 14 9.50 -10.93 -2.45
N ASP A 15 9.41 -11.16 -3.76
CA ASP A 15 9.50 -10.12 -4.79
C ASP A 15 8.39 -9.07 -4.57
N LYS A 16 8.81 -7.80 -4.46
CA LYS A 16 7.91 -6.67 -4.18
C LYS A 16 6.92 -6.40 -5.31
N LYS A 17 7.29 -6.64 -6.57
CA LYS A 17 6.40 -6.49 -7.72
C LYS A 17 5.29 -7.53 -7.67
N VAL A 18 5.63 -8.77 -7.30
CA VAL A 18 4.65 -9.83 -7.09
C VAL A 18 3.72 -9.45 -5.94
N LEU A 19 4.27 -9.08 -4.79
CA LEU A 19 3.49 -8.63 -3.63
C LEU A 19 2.54 -7.48 -4.00
N TRP A 20 3.05 -6.46 -4.70
CA TRP A 20 2.25 -5.32 -5.15
C TRP A 20 1.02 -5.75 -5.97
N ASN A 21 1.20 -6.68 -6.91
CA ASN A 21 0.11 -7.15 -7.75
C ASN A 21 -1.02 -7.82 -6.96
N PHE A 22 -0.70 -8.53 -5.88
CA PHE A 22 -1.70 -9.08 -4.97
C PHE A 22 -2.29 -8.02 -4.04
N MET A 23 -1.44 -7.26 -3.37
CA MET A 23 -1.83 -6.34 -2.30
C MET A 23 -2.66 -5.17 -2.77
N LYS A 24 -2.45 -4.67 -3.99
CA LYS A 24 -3.28 -3.58 -4.54
C LYS A 24 -4.75 -3.97 -4.66
N GLY A 25 -5.06 -5.27 -4.75
CA GLY A 25 -6.43 -5.78 -4.76
C GLY A 25 -7.11 -5.76 -3.40
N TRP A 26 -6.36 -5.83 -2.30
CA TRP A 26 -6.90 -5.93 -0.93
C TRP A 26 -7.59 -4.66 -0.46
N ILE A 27 -7.36 -3.53 -1.15
CA ILE A 27 -8.09 -2.30 -0.87
C ILE A 27 -9.60 -2.46 -1.06
N LYS A 28 -10.02 -3.36 -1.95
CA LYS A 28 -11.44 -3.65 -2.20
C LYS A 28 -12.13 -4.36 -1.04
N SER A 29 -11.37 -5.07 -0.21
CA SER A 29 -11.85 -5.75 1.00
C SER A 29 -11.56 -4.97 2.28
N THR A 30 -11.10 -3.72 2.16
CA THR A 30 -10.85 -2.85 3.32
C THR A 30 -12.18 -2.25 3.78
N ASP A 31 -12.49 -2.46 5.06
CA ASP A 31 -13.75 -2.03 5.68
C ASP A 31 -13.52 -1.12 6.91
N ASN A 32 -12.28 -1.03 7.39
CA ASN A 32 -11.93 -0.22 8.55
C ASN A 32 -10.57 0.47 8.40
N TRP A 33 -10.38 1.49 9.24
CA TRP A 33 -9.22 2.37 9.22
C TRP A 33 -7.92 1.66 9.63
N ALA A 34 -7.97 0.73 10.57
CA ALA A 34 -6.79 -0.01 11.02
C ALA A 34 -6.20 -0.90 9.90
N HIS A 35 -7.06 -1.61 9.17
CA HIS A 35 -6.66 -2.37 7.99
C HIS A 35 -6.11 -1.47 6.88
N SER A 36 -6.75 -0.32 6.66
CA SER A 36 -6.29 0.67 5.68
C SER A 36 -4.88 1.16 6.04
N ASP A 37 -4.64 1.57 7.28
CA ASP A 37 -3.35 2.13 7.68
C ASP A 37 -2.23 1.07 7.65
N GLY A 38 -2.56 -0.19 7.97
CA GLY A 38 -1.67 -1.33 7.77
C GLY A 38 -1.26 -1.51 6.31
N LEU A 39 -2.20 -1.41 5.36
CA LEU A 39 -1.88 -1.45 3.92
C LEU A 39 -0.98 -0.29 3.50
N SER A 40 -1.23 0.92 4.00
CA SER A 40 -0.41 2.10 3.68
C SER A 40 1.05 1.92 4.11
N CYS A 41 1.31 1.25 5.24
CA CYS A 41 2.67 0.89 5.66
C CYS A 41 3.39 0.02 4.63
N TYR A 42 2.71 -0.98 4.07
CA TYR A 42 3.31 -1.85 3.06
C TYR A 42 3.46 -1.16 1.70
N TYR A 43 2.46 -0.39 1.28
CA TYR A 43 2.54 0.39 0.05
C TYR A 43 3.70 1.38 0.09
N THR A 44 3.94 2.00 1.24
CA THR A 44 5.11 2.88 1.46
C THR A 44 6.43 2.14 1.24
N LYS A 45 6.59 0.95 1.85
CA LYS A 45 7.82 0.16 1.70
C LYS A 45 8.06 -0.27 0.25
N ILE A 46 7.00 -0.67 -0.47
CA ILE A 46 7.12 -1.03 -1.89
C ILE A 46 7.42 0.23 -2.73
N LEU A 47 6.80 1.37 -2.41
CA LEU A 47 7.03 2.65 -3.08
C LEU A 47 8.50 3.11 -2.96
N GLU A 48 9.16 2.84 -1.83
CA GLU A 48 10.59 3.16 -1.65
C GLU A 48 11.53 2.41 -2.60
N GLU A 49 11.14 1.20 -3.02
CA GLU A 49 11.95 0.33 -3.90
C GLU A 49 11.48 0.37 -5.36
N HIS A 50 10.19 0.60 -5.59
CA HIS A 50 9.52 0.50 -6.90
C HIS A 50 8.51 1.64 -7.11
N GLU A 51 9.02 2.86 -7.16
CA GLU A 51 8.20 4.06 -7.37
C GLU A 51 7.39 3.98 -8.67
N GLU A 52 7.99 3.46 -9.73
CA GLU A 52 7.41 3.32 -11.06
C GLU A 52 6.15 2.43 -11.10
N LEU A 53 6.02 1.53 -10.11
CA LEU A 53 4.88 0.63 -10.01
C LEU A 53 3.78 1.17 -9.11
N VAL A 54 4.15 1.78 -7.99
CA VAL A 54 3.20 2.18 -6.95
C VAL A 54 2.64 3.56 -7.24
N PHE A 55 3.48 4.53 -7.61
CA PHE A 55 3.07 5.92 -7.76
C PHE A 55 1.97 6.14 -8.80
N PRO A 56 2.01 5.53 -10.01
CA PRO A 56 0.93 5.67 -10.99
C PRO A 56 -0.42 5.15 -10.47
N GLN A 57 -0.41 4.08 -9.67
CA GLN A 57 -1.62 3.54 -9.08
C GLN A 57 -2.18 4.44 -7.98
N LEU A 58 -1.32 5.03 -7.13
CA LEU A 58 -1.74 6.01 -6.13
C LEU A 58 -2.38 7.23 -6.81
N LYS A 59 -1.78 7.73 -7.90
CA LYS A 59 -2.36 8.81 -8.70
C LYS A 59 -3.74 8.45 -9.25
N LYS A 60 -3.92 7.23 -9.79
CA LYS A 60 -5.21 6.72 -10.25
C LYS A 60 -6.24 6.63 -9.12
N TRP A 61 -5.82 6.16 -7.95
CA TRP A 61 -6.71 6.01 -6.80
C TRP A 61 -7.13 7.33 -6.17
N ASN A 62 -6.34 8.39 -6.32
CA ASN A 62 -6.65 9.71 -5.79
C ASN A 62 -7.98 10.27 -6.33
N THR A 63 -8.36 9.90 -7.56
CA THR A 63 -9.62 10.30 -8.20
C THR A 63 -10.68 9.19 -8.21
N SER A 64 -10.47 8.10 -7.47
CA SER A 64 -11.42 6.98 -7.44
C SER A 64 -12.71 7.34 -6.71
N LYS A 65 -13.82 6.68 -7.07
CA LYS A 65 -15.07 6.72 -6.29
C LYS A 65 -14.94 5.98 -4.95
N ASN A 66 -14.06 4.99 -4.87
CA ASN A 66 -13.83 4.22 -3.65
C ASN A 66 -13.07 5.07 -2.61
N LEU A 67 -13.65 5.21 -1.41
CA LEU A 67 -13.10 6.03 -0.33
C LEU A 67 -11.76 5.49 0.18
N TRP A 68 -11.60 4.17 0.25
CA TRP A 68 -10.36 3.53 0.71
C TRP A 68 -9.24 3.69 -0.29
N GLU A 69 -9.52 3.57 -1.58
CA GLU A 69 -8.54 3.86 -2.64
C GLU A 69 -8.03 5.31 -2.53
N ARG A 70 -8.94 6.28 -2.40
CA ARG A 70 -8.55 7.69 -2.18
C ARG A 70 -7.69 7.84 -0.94
N ARG A 71 -8.07 7.22 0.19
CA ARG A 71 -7.28 7.25 1.43
C ARG A 71 -5.87 6.69 1.22
N GLN A 72 -5.73 5.55 0.54
CA GLN A 72 -4.42 4.94 0.27
C GLN A 72 -3.52 5.84 -0.57
N SER A 73 -4.08 6.58 -1.53
CA SER A 73 -3.31 7.52 -2.35
C SER A 73 -2.63 8.61 -1.52
N LEU A 74 -3.24 9.01 -0.40
CA LEU A 74 -2.74 10.09 0.45
C LEU A 74 -1.90 9.56 1.61
N VAL A 75 -2.42 8.59 2.36
CA VAL A 75 -1.78 8.09 3.59
C VAL A 75 -0.46 7.37 3.27
N SER A 76 -0.40 6.62 2.17
CA SER A 76 0.87 5.99 1.74
C SER A 76 1.94 7.04 1.43
N LEU A 77 1.58 8.15 0.77
CA LEU A 77 2.52 9.24 0.49
C LEU A 77 2.90 10.01 1.76
N MET A 78 1.97 10.18 2.71
CA MET A 78 2.26 10.77 4.01
C MET A 78 3.28 9.93 4.79
N TYR A 79 3.15 8.60 4.77
CA TYR A 79 4.10 7.70 5.40
C TYR A 79 5.45 7.71 4.65
N TYR A 80 5.43 7.73 3.32
CA TYR A 80 6.62 7.88 2.49
C TYR A 80 7.41 9.15 2.79
N GLN A 81 6.73 10.30 2.92
CA GLN A 81 7.39 11.55 3.29
C GLN A 81 8.18 11.41 4.61
N ARG A 82 7.63 10.68 5.59
CA ARG A 82 8.30 10.44 6.88
C ARG A 82 9.58 9.61 6.72
N THR A 83 9.66 8.72 5.73
CA THR A 83 10.89 7.93 5.50
C THR A 83 12.02 8.79 4.90
N LYS A 84 11.68 9.90 4.23
CA LYS A 84 12.65 10.83 3.63
C LYS A 84 13.17 11.92 4.58
N ARG A 85 12.50 12.16 5.71
CA ARG A 85 12.90 13.15 6.72
C ARG A 85 14.00 12.66 7.67
N LYS A 86 14.99 11.94 7.15
CA LYS A 86 16.19 11.57 7.92
C LYS A 86 17.09 12.78 8.11
#